data_AF-A0AAQ2UG93-F1
#
_entry.id   AF-A0AAQ2UG93-F1
#
_cell.length_a   1.000
_cell.length_b   1.000
_cell.length_c   1.000
_cell.angle_alpha   90.00
_cell.angle_beta   90.00
_cell.angle_gamma   90.00
#
_symmetry.space_group_name_H-M   'P 1'
#
loop_
_entity.id
_entity.type
_entity.pdbx_description
1 polymer ?
#
loop_
_entity_poly.entity_id
_entity_poly.type
_entity_poly.pdbx_seq_one_letter_code
_entity_poly.pdbx_strand_id
1 'polypeptide(L)'
;MNESRESKNAEQLEELLLLTEEIQEELEQKDQLIVELKTQLNESLTLNEKLNKENRAGNIQALKNDLKLADRALRNEKEKLRSANVTIGECQDKIRCLTQQRDYARTHQKIVEIPVEKPVLYEKCEACDRTDYQNAKAKYETQKERLAGQYKAKTVMFQTTLFLLAWYSLTTTLFQAVQSDVLLSDCKSFFHDAASFIQTFIGWTIEVGQSVAQISTKIPNPFIAGMVYWILLILIVGICVAGTGILAILIEIKVIELYREKCWDVITLLMILTSAAVIIYFGEAIKKALSVNLLLLFVLLQGAYVGLRCYLESYLEKRNY
;
A
#
# COMPACT_ATOMS: atom_id res chain seq x y z
N MET A 1 83.97 -12.04 77.92
CA MET A 1 82.57 -11.92 77.46
C MET A 1 82.33 -10.67 76.60
N ASN A 2 83.33 -10.18 75.84
CA ASN A 2 83.20 -9.00 74.96
C ASN A 2 83.50 -9.32 73.48
N GLU A 3 84.51 -10.15 73.16
CA GLU A 3 84.89 -10.46 71.77
C GLU A 3 83.81 -11.21 70.96
N SER A 4 83.11 -12.16 71.57
CA SER A 4 82.02 -12.91 70.89
C SER A 4 80.79 -12.06 70.59
N ARG A 5 80.63 -10.91 71.26
CA ARG A 5 79.49 -10.01 71.07
C ARG A 5 79.77 -8.96 69.99
N GLU A 6 81.03 -8.55 69.82
CA GLU A 6 81.44 -7.64 68.75
C GLU A 6 81.48 -8.31 67.37
N SER A 7 82.00 -9.54 67.26
CA SER A 7 82.01 -10.29 65.99
C SER A 7 80.59 -10.54 65.45
N LYS A 8 79.64 -10.89 66.32
CA LYS A 8 78.24 -11.11 65.93
C LYS A 8 77.53 -9.81 65.53
N ASN A 9 77.88 -8.70 66.16
CA ASN A 9 77.35 -7.38 65.79
C ASN A 9 77.92 -6.88 64.45
N ALA A 10 79.19 -7.17 64.15
CA ALA A 10 79.82 -6.79 62.88
C ALA A 10 79.23 -7.57 61.69
N GLU A 11 78.99 -8.87 61.86
CA GLU A 11 78.39 -9.73 60.82
C GLU A 11 76.94 -9.32 60.52
N GLN A 12 76.17 -8.96 61.56
CA GLN A 12 74.82 -8.39 61.38
C GLN A 12 74.82 -7.00 60.72
N LEU A 13 75.88 -6.20 60.92
CA LEU A 13 76.00 -4.87 60.32
C LEU A 13 76.30 -4.97 58.81
N GLU A 14 77.11 -5.93 58.40
CA GLU A 14 77.46 -6.17 56.99
C GLU A 14 76.26 -6.71 56.20
N GLU A 15 75.49 -7.63 56.80
CA GLU A 15 74.24 -8.15 56.20
C GLU A 15 73.17 -7.05 56.06
N LEU A 16 73.08 -6.15 57.06
CA LEU A 16 72.21 -4.97 57.00
C LEU A 16 72.63 -3.97 55.90
N LEU A 17 73.94 -3.77 55.70
CA LEU A 17 74.46 -2.91 54.65
C LEU A 17 74.14 -3.46 53.26
N LEU A 18 74.34 -4.76 53.04
CA LEU A 18 74.08 -5.41 51.75
C LEU A 18 72.59 -5.41 51.40
N LEU A 19 71.70 -5.67 52.37
CA LEU A 19 70.26 -5.56 52.19
C LEU A 19 69.82 -4.12 51.86
N THR A 20 70.46 -3.13 52.49
CA THR A 20 70.16 -1.71 52.22
C THR A 20 70.58 -1.31 50.81
N GLU A 21 71.71 -1.81 50.33
CA GLU A 21 72.20 -1.56 48.97
C GLU A 21 71.28 -2.20 47.91
N GLU A 22 70.83 -3.44 48.12
CA GLU A 22 69.86 -4.13 47.25
C GLU A 22 68.52 -3.38 47.19
N ILE A 23 68.01 -2.93 48.34
CA ILE A 23 66.78 -2.13 48.42
C ILE A 23 66.95 -0.81 47.66
N GLN A 24 68.13 -0.19 47.73
CA GLN A 24 68.40 1.10 47.09
C GLN A 24 68.50 0.97 45.57
N GLU A 25 69.09 -0.11 45.05
CA GLU A 25 69.14 -0.41 43.63
C GLU A 25 67.74 -0.74 43.07
N GLU A 26 66.95 -1.54 43.80
CA GLU A 26 65.56 -1.86 43.41
C GLU A 26 64.67 -0.59 43.40
N LEU A 27 64.91 0.34 44.33
CA LEU A 27 64.22 1.63 44.38
C LEU A 27 64.59 2.49 43.16
N GLU A 28 65.86 2.55 42.80
CA GLU A 28 66.34 3.34 41.65
C GLU A 28 65.80 2.79 40.31
N GLN A 29 65.72 1.46 40.16
CA GLN A 29 65.09 0.83 39.00
C GLN A 29 63.59 1.13 38.93
N LYS A 30 62.87 1.08 40.07
CA LYS A 30 61.45 1.43 40.13
C LYS A 30 61.21 2.89 39.78
N ASP A 31 62.07 3.81 40.23
CA ASP A 31 61.97 5.22 39.90
C ASP A 31 62.18 5.47 38.38
N GLN A 32 63.12 4.79 37.75
CA GLN A 32 63.30 4.85 36.29
C GLN A 32 62.05 4.34 35.55
N LEU A 33 61.49 3.21 35.95
CA LEU A 33 60.26 2.68 35.35
C LEU A 33 59.06 3.61 35.54
N ILE A 34 58.96 4.30 36.68
CA ILE A 34 57.91 5.31 36.92
C ILE A 34 58.06 6.49 35.96
N VAL A 35 59.29 6.95 35.68
CA VAL A 35 59.54 8.04 34.73
C VAL A 35 59.18 7.62 33.30
N GLU A 36 59.55 6.41 32.89
CA GLU A 36 59.22 5.84 31.57
C GLU A 36 57.69 5.75 31.39
N LEU A 37 56.98 5.18 32.37
CA LEU A 37 55.52 5.05 32.36
C LEU A 37 54.82 6.40 32.32
N LYS A 38 55.31 7.40 33.06
CA LYS A 38 54.77 8.76 33.01
C LYS A 38 54.94 9.38 31.62
N THR A 39 56.08 9.13 30.98
CA THR A 39 56.37 9.65 29.64
C THR A 39 55.43 9.03 28.60
N GLN A 40 55.31 7.70 28.59
CA GLN A 40 54.40 6.99 27.69
C GLN A 40 52.93 7.38 27.90
N LEU A 41 52.51 7.59 29.15
CA LEU A 41 51.15 8.05 29.45
C LEU A 41 50.90 9.44 28.86
N ASN A 42 51.87 10.35 28.97
CA ASN A 42 51.74 11.71 28.46
C ASN A 42 51.72 11.76 26.92
N GLU A 43 52.52 10.92 26.27
CA GLU A 43 52.51 10.76 24.82
C GLU A 43 51.16 10.21 24.33
N SER A 44 50.63 9.18 25.00
CA SER A 44 49.33 8.58 24.67
C SER A 44 48.19 9.58 24.84
N LEU A 45 48.20 10.37 25.92
CA LEU A 45 47.20 11.42 26.16
C LEU A 45 47.23 12.48 25.05
N THR A 46 48.43 12.92 24.66
CA THR A 46 48.62 13.91 23.59
C THR A 46 48.12 13.38 22.24
N LEU A 47 48.41 12.12 21.91
CA LEU A 47 47.96 11.49 20.67
C LEU A 47 46.42 11.35 20.63
N ASN A 48 45.81 10.97 21.77
CA ASN A 48 44.36 10.84 21.89
C ASN A 48 43.66 12.20 21.69
N GLU A 49 44.18 13.27 22.29
CA GLU A 49 43.66 14.62 22.08
C GLU A 49 43.74 15.06 20.61
N LYS A 50 44.85 14.76 19.92
CA LYS A 50 45.02 15.09 18.51
C LYS A 50 44.04 14.32 17.63
N LEU A 51 43.90 13.01 17.85
CA LEU A 51 42.97 12.17 17.11
C LEU A 51 41.51 12.61 17.30
N ASN A 52 41.12 13.00 18.52
CA ASN A 52 39.78 13.51 18.82
C ASN A 52 39.51 14.84 18.10
N LYS A 53 40.51 15.74 18.03
CA LYS A 53 40.40 17.00 17.27
C LYS A 53 40.26 16.76 15.76
N GLU A 54 41.07 15.85 15.19
CA GLU A 54 41.01 15.50 13.77
C GLU A 54 39.69 14.80 13.39
N ASN A 55 39.21 13.87 14.22
CA ASN A 55 37.94 13.17 13.99
C ASN A 55 36.75 14.15 14.03
N ARG A 56 36.73 15.09 14.98
CA ARG A 56 35.72 16.17 15.02
C ARG A 56 35.77 17.05 13.76
N ALA A 57 36.95 17.45 13.32
CA ALA A 57 37.11 18.28 12.12
C ALA A 57 36.65 17.53 10.85
N GLY A 58 37.03 16.26 10.70
CA GLY A 58 36.65 15.40 9.57
C GLY A 58 35.14 15.21 9.47
N ASN A 59 34.47 14.88 10.58
CA ASN A 59 33.03 14.67 10.61
C ASN A 59 32.24 15.96 10.32
N ILE A 60 32.68 17.09 10.86
CA ILE A 60 32.06 18.40 10.57
C ILE A 60 32.20 18.76 9.09
N GLN A 61 33.36 18.47 8.47
CA GLN A 61 33.61 18.76 7.07
C GLN A 61 32.81 17.85 6.13
N ALA A 62 32.71 16.56 6.45
CA ALA A 62 31.86 15.61 5.71
C ALA A 62 30.39 16.05 5.76
N LEU A 63 29.88 16.33 6.96
CA LEU A 63 28.51 16.80 7.16
C LEU A 63 28.20 18.10 6.42
N LYS A 64 29.17 19.04 6.38
CA LYS A 64 29.03 20.30 5.62
C LYS A 64 28.97 20.07 4.11
N ASN A 65 29.73 19.10 3.59
CA ASN A 65 29.71 18.77 2.17
C ASN A 65 28.39 18.08 1.77
N ASP A 66 27.90 17.15 2.60
CA ASP A 66 26.63 16.46 2.38
C ASP A 66 25.46 17.45 2.43
N LEU A 67 25.46 18.37 3.39
CA LEU A 67 24.45 19.43 3.47
C LEU A 67 24.44 20.31 2.21
N LYS A 68 25.62 20.66 1.68
CA LYS A 68 25.76 21.43 0.43
C LYS A 68 25.33 20.64 -0.81
N LEU A 69 25.44 19.30 -0.78
CA LEU A 69 24.96 18.43 -1.85
C LEU A 69 23.42 18.34 -1.82
N ALA A 70 22.85 18.12 -0.64
CA ALA A 70 21.40 18.06 -0.43
C ALA A 70 20.71 19.38 -0.81
N ASP A 71 21.29 20.53 -0.43
CA ASP A 71 20.74 21.84 -0.78
C ASP A 71 20.77 22.11 -2.30
N ARG A 72 21.79 21.62 -3.01
CA ARG A 72 21.85 21.67 -4.48
C ARG A 72 20.81 20.79 -5.14
N ALA A 73 20.62 19.56 -4.64
CA ALA A 73 19.59 18.66 -5.12
C ALA A 73 18.18 19.26 -4.93
N LEU A 74 17.93 19.84 -3.75
CA LEU A 74 16.66 20.49 -3.43
C LEU A 74 16.37 21.69 -4.35
N ARG A 75 17.38 22.51 -4.66
CA ARG A 75 17.25 23.63 -5.61
C ARG A 75 16.91 23.14 -7.02
N ASN A 76 17.56 22.09 -7.51
CA ASN A 76 17.30 21.52 -8.83
C ASN A 76 15.86 20.99 -8.93
N GLU A 77 15.39 20.25 -7.92
CA GLU A 77 14.00 19.76 -7.90
C GLU A 77 12.97 20.91 -7.83
N LYS A 78 13.26 21.98 -7.08
CA LYS A 78 12.40 23.17 -7.03
C LYS A 78 12.32 23.89 -8.39
N GLU A 79 13.42 23.91 -9.15
CA GLU A 79 13.48 24.50 -10.48
C GLU A 79 12.69 23.67 -11.50
N LYS A 80 12.82 22.34 -11.46
CA LYS A 80 12.00 21.42 -12.25
C LYS A 80 10.51 21.56 -11.94
N LEU A 81 10.16 21.67 -10.66
CA LEU A 81 8.76 21.87 -10.23
C LEU A 81 8.20 23.20 -10.74
N ARG A 82 9.00 24.27 -10.72
CA ARG A 82 8.62 25.56 -11.33
C ARG A 82 8.39 25.43 -12.83
N SER A 83 9.29 24.75 -13.56
CA SER A 83 9.14 24.51 -14.99
C SER A 83 7.86 23.73 -15.30
N ALA A 84 7.60 22.65 -14.55
CA ALA A 84 6.39 21.85 -14.71
C ALA A 84 5.11 22.66 -14.44
N ASN A 85 5.11 23.52 -13.41
CA ASN A 85 3.98 24.39 -13.11
C ASN A 85 3.69 25.40 -14.23
N VAL A 86 4.72 25.96 -14.88
CA VAL A 86 4.53 26.84 -16.04
C VAL A 86 3.87 26.07 -17.20
N THR A 87 4.36 24.87 -17.50
CA THR A 87 3.79 24.03 -18.57
C THR A 87 2.35 23.58 -18.26
N ILE A 88 2.02 23.31 -16.99
CA ILE A 88 0.65 23.01 -16.56
C ILE A 88 -0.25 24.23 -16.78
N GLY A 89 0.21 25.44 -16.46
CA GLY A 89 -0.52 26.68 -16.71
C GLY A 89 -0.82 26.89 -18.20
N GLU A 90 0.17 26.71 -19.07
CA GLU A 90 0.00 26.80 -20.53
C GLU A 90 -1.00 25.75 -21.06
N CYS A 91 -0.98 24.53 -20.52
CA CYS A 91 -1.93 23.48 -20.89
C CYS A 91 -3.36 23.82 -20.42
N GLN A 92 -3.52 24.34 -19.21
CA GLN A 92 -4.81 24.82 -18.70
C GLN A 92 -5.38 25.95 -19.56
N ASP A 93 -4.55 26.90 -19.98
CA ASP A 93 -4.96 27.98 -20.88
C ASP A 93 -5.42 27.46 -22.24
N LYS A 94 -4.72 26.47 -22.78
CA LYS A 94 -5.10 25.82 -24.05
C LYS A 94 -6.41 25.05 -23.93
N ILE A 95 -6.63 24.33 -22.83
CA ILE A 95 -7.90 23.64 -22.55
C ILE A 95 -9.05 24.65 -22.42
N ARG A 96 -8.82 25.78 -21.75
CA ARG A 96 -9.81 26.86 -21.63
C ARG A 96 -10.16 27.47 -23.00
N CYS A 97 -9.16 27.73 -23.84
CA CYS A 97 -9.38 28.22 -25.21
C CYS A 97 -10.18 27.20 -26.06
N LEU A 98 -9.81 25.92 -26.02
CA LEU A 98 -10.53 24.85 -26.74
C LEU A 98 -11.96 24.66 -26.22
N THR A 99 -12.17 24.82 -24.91
CA THR A 99 -13.51 24.75 -24.31
C THR A 99 -14.37 25.92 -24.75
N GLN A 100 -13.80 27.13 -24.79
CA GLN A 100 -14.50 28.32 -25.29
C GLN A 100 -14.84 28.20 -26.79
N GLN A 101 -13.94 27.64 -27.61
CA GLN A 101 -14.25 27.35 -29.02
C GLN A 101 -15.34 26.30 -29.18
N ARG A 102 -15.32 25.24 -28.35
CA ARG A 102 -16.38 24.22 -28.32
C ARG A 102 -17.71 24.84 -27.92
N ASP A 103 -17.74 25.71 -26.92
CA ASP A 103 -18.98 26.35 -26.47
C ASP A 103 -19.49 27.38 -27.48
N TYR A 104 -18.60 28.14 -28.12
CA TYR A 104 -18.93 29.03 -29.24
C TYR A 104 -19.52 28.25 -30.43
N ALA A 105 -18.89 27.13 -30.81
CA ALA A 105 -19.42 26.22 -31.83
C ALA A 105 -20.76 25.62 -31.40
N ARG A 106 -20.93 25.21 -30.15
CA ARG A 106 -22.18 24.66 -29.61
C ARG A 106 -23.31 25.70 -29.61
N THR A 107 -23.05 26.95 -29.23
CA THR A 107 -24.06 28.02 -29.24
C THR A 107 -24.43 28.44 -30.67
N HIS A 108 -23.49 28.41 -31.61
CA HIS A 108 -23.78 28.70 -33.02
C HIS A 108 -24.31 27.50 -33.81
N GLN A 109 -24.12 26.27 -33.33
CA GLN A 109 -24.70 25.05 -33.91
C GLN A 109 -26.14 24.83 -33.43
N LYS A 110 -26.53 25.36 -32.26
CA LYS A 110 -27.91 25.24 -31.71
C LYS A 110 -28.93 26.22 -32.32
N ILE A 111 -28.51 27.16 -33.19
CA ILE A 111 -29.42 28.11 -33.87
C ILE A 111 -29.76 27.67 -35.32
N VAL A 112 -29.33 26.48 -35.77
CA VAL A 112 -29.82 25.93 -37.05
C VAL A 112 -30.28 24.49 -36.89
N GLU A 113 -31.11 24.25 -35.88
CA GLU A 113 -32.21 23.29 -36.01
C GLU A 113 -33.47 24.06 -36.45
N ILE A 114 -33.36 24.77 -37.58
CA ILE A 114 -34.54 24.86 -38.44
C ILE A 114 -34.76 23.39 -38.85
N PRO A 115 -35.96 22.80 -38.69
CA PRO A 115 -36.30 21.64 -39.48
C PRO A 115 -36.27 22.12 -40.92
N VAL A 116 -35.09 22.07 -41.53
CA VAL A 116 -34.96 22.20 -42.97
C VAL A 116 -35.55 20.89 -43.47
N GLU A 117 -36.87 20.84 -43.49
CA GLU A 117 -37.60 20.18 -44.55
C GLU A 117 -36.89 20.65 -45.81
N LYS A 118 -35.95 19.85 -46.30
CA LYS A 118 -35.07 20.19 -47.41
C LYS A 118 -35.99 20.73 -48.48
N PRO A 119 -35.98 22.04 -48.79
CA PRO A 119 -36.79 22.53 -49.86
C PRO A 119 -36.24 21.82 -51.07
N VAL A 120 -37.02 20.87 -51.57
CA VAL A 120 -36.68 20.18 -52.80
C VAL A 120 -36.52 21.30 -53.81
N LEU A 121 -35.42 21.31 -54.56
CA LEU A 121 -34.98 22.38 -55.48
C LEU A 121 -35.99 22.69 -56.62
N TYR A 122 -37.25 22.29 -56.49
CA TYR A 122 -38.24 22.15 -57.54
C TYR A 122 -39.58 22.78 -57.18
N GLU A 123 -39.57 24.00 -56.66
CA GLU A 123 -40.78 24.84 -56.67
C GLU A 123 -40.71 25.95 -57.73
N LYS A 124 -39.62 26.01 -58.52
CA LYS A 124 -39.42 27.04 -59.57
C LYS A 124 -39.16 26.52 -60.99
N CYS A 125 -39.27 25.22 -61.25
CA CYS A 125 -39.16 24.68 -62.61
C CYS A 125 -40.50 24.11 -63.07
N GLU A 126 -41.25 24.95 -63.77
CA GLU A 126 -42.52 24.59 -64.42
C GLU A 126 -42.31 23.67 -65.65
N ALA A 127 -41.06 23.49 -66.08
CA ALA A 127 -40.69 22.81 -67.33
C ALA A 127 -39.78 21.57 -67.17
N CYS A 128 -39.56 21.04 -65.96
CA CYS A 128 -38.75 19.83 -65.83
C CYS A 128 -39.59 18.57 -65.69
N ASP A 129 -39.12 17.50 -66.32
CA ASP A 129 -39.78 16.22 -66.33
C ASP A 129 -39.75 15.61 -64.91
N ARG A 130 -40.89 15.70 -64.22
CA ARG A 130 -41.08 15.23 -62.84
C ARG A 130 -40.73 13.74 -62.70
N THR A 131 -40.81 13.00 -63.79
CA THR A 131 -40.50 11.56 -63.90
C THR A 131 -39.01 11.30 -63.73
N ASP A 132 -38.14 12.10 -64.37
CA ASP A 132 -36.69 11.93 -64.29
C ASP A 132 -36.15 12.26 -62.90
N TYR A 133 -36.71 13.30 -62.28
CA TYR A 133 -36.36 13.64 -60.90
C TYR A 133 -36.77 12.53 -59.91
N GLN A 134 -37.98 11.98 -60.03
CA GLN A 134 -38.41 10.88 -59.16
C GLN A 134 -37.56 9.62 -59.38
N ASN A 135 -37.20 9.32 -60.62
CA ASN A 135 -36.28 8.21 -60.94
C ASN A 135 -34.88 8.43 -60.34
N ALA A 136 -34.34 9.65 -60.40
CA ALA A 136 -33.05 9.98 -59.80
C ALA A 136 -33.09 9.91 -58.26
N LYS A 137 -34.17 10.41 -57.64
CA LYS A 137 -34.39 10.35 -56.20
C LYS A 137 -34.54 8.91 -55.71
N ALA A 138 -35.31 8.09 -56.42
CA ALA A 138 -35.46 6.67 -56.11
C ALA A 138 -34.12 5.94 -56.19
N LYS A 139 -33.33 6.16 -57.26
CA LYS A 139 -31.97 5.59 -57.39
C LYS A 139 -31.06 6.02 -56.23
N TYR A 140 -31.11 7.28 -55.81
CA TYR A 140 -30.31 7.79 -54.70
C TYR A 140 -30.72 7.17 -53.36
N GLU A 141 -32.02 7.10 -53.05
CA GLU A 141 -32.50 6.48 -51.80
C GLU A 141 -32.20 4.97 -51.78
N THR A 142 -32.39 4.24 -52.89
CA THR A 142 -32.01 2.82 -52.97
C THR A 142 -30.51 2.61 -52.74
N GLN A 143 -29.65 3.49 -53.28
CA GLN A 143 -28.20 3.41 -53.04
C GLN A 143 -27.85 3.73 -51.58
N LYS A 144 -28.48 4.75 -51.00
CA LYS A 144 -28.29 5.13 -49.61
C LYS A 144 -28.72 4.04 -48.65
N GLU A 145 -29.86 3.38 -48.87
CA GLU A 145 -30.29 2.23 -48.08
C GLU A 145 -29.33 1.04 -48.23
N ARG A 146 -28.83 0.78 -49.45
CA ARG A 146 -27.83 -0.27 -49.69
C ARG A 146 -26.52 0.02 -48.94
N LEU A 147 -26.05 1.28 -48.95
CA LEU A 147 -24.87 1.68 -48.20
C LEU A 147 -25.12 1.60 -46.69
N ALA A 148 -26.25 2.12 -46.20
CA ALA A 148 -26.62 2.07 -44.79
C ALA A 148 -26.73 0.62 -44.28
N GLY A 149 -27.28 -0.29 -45.09
CA GLY A 149 -27.33 -1.72 -44.82
C GLY A 149 -25.93 -2.34 -44.73
N GLN A 150 -25.03 -2.02 -45.66
CA GLN A 150 -23.64 -2.48 -45.62
C GLN A 150 -22.86 -1.95 -44.42
N TYR A 151 -23.04 -0.67 -44.06
CA TYR A 151 -22.43 -0.09 -42.87
C TYR A 151 -22.96 -0.75 -41.59
N LYS A 152 -24.28 -0.94 -41.47
CA LYS A 152 -24.88 -1.61 -40.31
C LYS A 152 -24.40 -3.07 -40.19
N ALA A 153 -24.33 -3.80 -41.31
CA ALA A 153 -23.78 -5.16 -41.34
C ALA A 153 -22.31 -5.21 -40.91
N LYS A 154 -21.47 -4.27 -41.39
CA LYS A 154 -20.06 -4.17 -40.95
C LYS A 154 -19.96 -3.80 -39.48
N THR A 155 -20.74 -2.85 -38.98
CA THR A 155 -20.74 -2.46 -37.55
C THR A 155 -21.11 -3.62 -36.65
N VAL A 156 -22.15 -4.39 -37.02
CA VAL A 156 -22.55 -5.60 -36.28
C VAL A 156 -21.45 -6.66 -36.32
N MET A 157 -20.81 -6.85 -37.49
CA MET A 157 -19.66 -7.76 -37.60
C MET A 157 -18.51 -7.34 -36.68
N PHE A 158 -18.11 -6.07 -36.69
CA PHE A 158 -17.05 -5.55 -35.81
C PHE A 158 -17.42 -5.66 -34.33
N GLN A 159 -18.65 -5.30 -33.93
CA GLN A 159 -19.10 -5.46 -32.55
C GLN A 159 -19.08 -6.93 -32.10
N THR A 160 -19.55 -7.84 -32.96
CA THR A 160 -19.56 -9.27 -32.66
C THR A 160 -18.15 -9.82 -32.52
N THR A 161 -17.23 -9.43 -33.41
CA THR A 161 -15.80 -9.81 -33.34
C THR A 161 -15.13 -9.25 -32.09
N LEU A 162 -15.36 -7.98 -31.74
CA LEU A 162 -14.84 -7.37 -30.52
C LEU A 162 -15.38 -8.07 -29.25
N PHE A 163 -16.67 -8.41 -29.24
CA PHE A 163 -17.27 -9.12 -28.11
C PHE A 163 -16.69 -10.53 -27.96
N LEU A 164 -16.51 -11.27 -29.06
CA LEU A 164 -15.86 -12.58 -29.05
C LEU A 164 -14.40 -12.51 -28.58
N LEU A 165 -13.64 -11.49 -29.01
CA LEU A 165 -12.27 -11.24 -28.55
C LEU A 165 -12.22 -10.92 -27.05
N ALA A 166 -13.13 -10.06 -26.58
CA ALA A 166 -13.24 -9.72 -25.16
C ALA A 166 -13.60 -10.96 -24.33
N TRP A 167 -14.57 -11.77 -24.80
CA TRP A 167 -14.96 -13.02 -24.17
C TRP A 167 -13.83 -14.04 -24.14
N TYR A 168 -13.13 -14.24 -25.26
CA TYR A 168 -11.98 -15.14 -25.36
C TYR A 168 -10.84 -14.71 -24.41
N SER A 169 -10.58 -13.41 -24.32
CA SER A 169 -9.57 -12.87 -23.39
C SER A 169 -9.97 -13.09 -21.92
N LEU A 170 -11.27 -12.91 -21.62
CA LEU A 170 -11.80 -13.15 -20.27
C LEU A 170 -11.72 -14.65 -19.91
N THR A 171 -12.12 -15.55 -20.81
CA THR A 171 -12.12 -16.99 -20.54
C THR A 171 -10.71 -17.55 -20.45
N THR A 172 -9.77 -17.11 -21.28
CA THR A 172 -8.36 -17.54 -21.20
C THR A 172 -7.69 -17.07 -19.90
N THR A 173 -7.97 -15.83 -19.47
CA THR A 173 -7.49 -15.30 -18.18
C THR A 173 -8.05 -16.08 -16.99
N LEU A 174 -9.36 -16.35 -16.99
CA LEU A 174 -10.00 -17.16 -15.94
C LEU A 174 -9.47 -18.61 -15.95
N PHE A 175 -9.24 -19.19 -17.12
CA PHE A 175 -8.71 -20.54 -17.26
C PHE A 175 -7.26 -20.66 -16.77
N GLN A 176 -6.44 -19.61 -16.96
CA GLN A 176 -5.10 -19.53 -16.36
C GLN A 176 -5.16 -19.37 -14.84
N ALA A 177 -6.11 -18.59 -14.32
CA ALA A 177 -6.30 -18.46 -12.88
C ALA A 177 -6.66 -19.80 -12.21
N VAL A 178 -7.57 -20.56 -12.83
CA VAL A 178 -8.01 -21.88 -12.32
C VAL A 178 -6.92 -22.94 -12.45
N GLN A 179 -6.04 -22.85 -13.45
CA GLN A 179 -4.90 -23.77 -13.58
C GLN A 179 -3.68 -23.37 -12.74
N SER A 180 -3.69 -22.19 -12.12
CA SER A 180 -2.59 -21.77 -11.25
C SER A 180 -2.70 -22.49 -9.92
N ASP A 181 -1.91 -23.56 -9.76
CA ASP A 181 -1.77 -24.30 -8.50
C ASP A 181 -1.41 -23.37 -7.32
N VAL A 182 -0.64 -22.33 -7.61
CA VAL A 182 -0.23 -21.31 -6.65
C VAL A 182 -1.43 -20.50 -6.13
N LEU A 183 -2.31 -20.03 -7.02
CA LEU A 183 -3.51 -19.27 -6.63
C LEU A 183 -4.54 -20.16 -5.94
N LEU A 184 -4.73 -21.39 -6.43
CA LEU A 184 -5.63 -22.36 -5.80
C LEU A 184 -5.17 -22.74 -4.39
N SER A 185 -3.87 -22.98 -4.20
CA SER A 185 -3.31 -23.28 -2.87
C SER A 185 -3.47 -22.11 -1.91
N ASP A 186 -3.21 -20.88 -2.38
CA ASP A 186 -3.33 -19.67 -1.56
C ASP A 186 -4.79 -19.37 -1.20
N CYS A 187 -5.70 -19.58 -2.13
CA CYS A 187 -7.13 -19.49 -1.92
C CYS A 187 -7.60 -20.50 -0.86
N LYS A 188 -7.18 -21.76 -0.99
CA LYS A 188 -7.49 -22.82 -0.01
C LYS A 188 -6.94 -22.47 1.38
N SER A 189 -5.70 -21.99 1.46
CA SER A 189 -5.09 -21.55 2.72
C SER A 189 -5.89 -20.42 3.35
N PHE A 190 -6.28 -19.40 2.57
CA PHE A 190 -7.05 -18.28 3.07
C PHE A 190 -8.41 -18.71 3.66
N PHE A 191 -9.14 -19.57 2.96
CA PHE A 191 -10.40 -20.11 3.48
C PHE A 191 -10.21 -21.05 4.66
N HIS A 192 -9.11 -21.79 4.71
CA HIS A 192 -8.75 -22.60 5.86
C HIS A 192 -8.46 -21.73 7.09
N ASP A 193 -7.68 -20.66 6.92
CA ASP A 193 -7.37 -19.70 7.97
C ASP A 193 -8.66 -19.00 8.45
N ALA A 194 -9.53 -18.58 7.54
CA ALA A 194 -10.84 -18.03 7.87
C ALA A 194 -11.73 -19.03 8.62
N ALA A 195 -11.74 -20.30 8.20
CA ALA A 195 -12.48 -21.35 8.89
C ALA A 195 -11.91 -21.62 10.29
N SER A 196 -10.58 -21.62 10.45
CA SER A 196 -9.91 -21.78 11.75
C SER A 196 -10.24 -20.64 12.71
N PHE A 197 -10.37 -19.42 12.19
CA PHE A 197 -10.81 -18.26 12.95
C PHE A 197 -12.23 -18.46 13.46
N ILE A 198 -13.16 -18.88 12.60
CA ILE A 198 -14.54 -19.22 13.00
C ILE A 198 -14.55 -20.36 14.03
N GLN A 199 -13.73 -21.38 13.87
CA GLN A 199 -13.59 -22.48 14.83
C GLN A 199 -13.09 -22.00 16.20
N THR A 200 -12.22 -21.00 16.24
CA THR A 200 -11.75 -20.40 17.50
C THR A 200 -12.89 -19.74 18.28
N PHE A 201 -13.80 -19.03 17.60
CA PHE A 201 -15.02 -18.49 18.23
C PHE A 201 -15.94 -19.59 18.74
N ILE A 202 -16.06 -20.69 18.02
CA ILE A 202 -16.82 -21.87 18.48
C ILE A 202 -16.15 -22.46 19.73
N GLY A 203 -14.82 -22.53 19.77
CA GLY A 203 -14.04 -22.98 20.93
C GLY A 203 -14.31 -22.15 22.20
N TRP A 204 -14.25 -20.82 22.09
CA TRP A 204 -14.60 -19.92 23.20
C TRP A 204 -16.04 -20.10 23.67
N THR A 205 -16.96 -20.38 22.75
CA THR A 205 -18.37 -20.66 23.09
C THR A 205 -18.50 -21.94 23.93
N ILE A 206 -17.70 -22.97 23.63
CA ILE A 206 -17.65 -24.22 24.40
C ILE A 206 -17.05 -23.99 25.79
N GLU A 207 -15.99 -23.21 25.93
CA GLU A 207 -15.37 -22.88 27.22
C GLU A 207 -16.31 -22.10 28.15
N VAL A 208 -17.05 -21.14 27.60
CA VAL A 208 -18.12 -20.44 28.32
C VAL A 208 -19.20 -21.43 28.77
N GLY A 209 -19.55 -22.39 27.92
CA GLY A 209 -20.49 -23.45 28.28
C GLY A 209 -20.02 -24.36 29.40
N GLN A 210 -18.74 -24.75 29.42
CA GLN A 210 -18.18 -25.54 30.52
C GLN A 210 -18.21 -24.78 31.87
N SER A 211 -17.96 -23.47 31.84
CA SER A 211 -18.07 -22.62 33.05
C SER A 211 -19.50 -22.55 33.58
N VAL A 212 -20.48 -22.54 32.67
CA VAL A 212 -21.92 -22.60 33.02
C VAL A 212 -22.32 -23.98 33.56
N ALA A 213 -21.71 -25.06 33.05
CA ALA A 213 -21.93 -26.42 33.56
C ALA A 213 -21.53 -26.55 35.03
N GLN A 214 -20.43 -25.93 35.46
CA GLN A 214 -19.98 -25.93 36.86
C GLN A 214 -20.96 -25.22 37.82
N ILE A 215 -21.76 -24.29 37.33
CA ILE A 215 -22.79 -23.59 38.12
C ILE A 215 -24.02 -24.49 38.26
N SER A 216 -24.36 -25.25 37.22
CA SER A 216 -25.54 -26.14 37.20
C SER A 216 -25.38 -27.38 38.10
N THR A 217 -24.19 -27.95 38.23
CA THR A 217 -23.94 -29.15 39.07
C THR A 217 -24.16 -28.93 40.57
N LYS A 218 -24.36 -27.68 41.01
CA LYS A 218 -24.73 -27.34 42.40
C LYS A 218 -26.22 -27.59 42.71
N ILE A 219 -27.03 -27.94 41.71
CA ILE A 219 -28.47 -28.23 41.87
C ILE A 219 -28.65 -29.74 42.11
N PRO A 220 -29.29 -30.16 43.22
CA PRO A 220 -29.35 -31.57 43.63
C PRO A 220 -30.23 -32.47 42.76
N ASN A 221 -31.10 -31.92 41.90
CA ASN A 221 -31.98 -32.69 41.03
C ASN A 221 -31.43 -32.72 39.58
N PRO A 222 -30.98 -33.89 39.06
CA PRO A 222 -30.26 -33.99 37.80
C PRO A 222 -31.08 -33.56 36.57
N PHE A 223 -32.41 -33.75 36.60
CA PHE A 223 -33.29 -33.34 35.51
C PHE A 223 -33.44 -31.82 35.45
N ILE A 224 -33.54 -31.18 36.62
CA ILE A 224 -33.66 -29.72 36.76
C ILE A 224 -32.31 -29.05 36.47
N ALA A 225 -31.19 -29.64 36.90
CA ALA A 225 -29.85 -29.17 36.58
C ALA A 225 -29.60 -29.15 35.07
N GLY A 226 -30.00 -30.20 34.34
CA GLY A 226 -29.90 -30.24 32.88
C GLY A 226 -30.71 -29.13 32.20
N MET A 227 -31.96 -28.93 32.60
CA MET A 227 -32.82 -27.86 32.05
C MET A 227 -32.26 -26.46 32.33
N VAL A 228 -31.80 -26.21 33.56
CA VAL A 228 -31.20 -24.93 33.94
C VAL A 228 -29.90 -24.68 33.19
N TYR A 229 -29.07 -25.70 32.98
CA TYR A 229 -27.84 -25.61 32.19
C TYR A 229 -28.10 -25.12 30.77
N TRP A 230 -29.02 -25.76 30.05
CA TRP A 230 -29.34 -25.39 28.67
C TRP A 230 -29.95 -23.98 28.57
N ILE A 231 -30.79 -23.58 29.53
CA ILE A 231 -31.37 -22.23 29.58
C ILE A 231 -30.29 -21.15 29.80
N LEU A 232 -29.38 -21.38 30.75
CA LEU A 232 -28.33 -20.43 31.11
C LEU A 232 -27.26 -20.32 30.01
N LEU A 233 -26.95 -21.45 29.35
CA LEU A 233 -26.08 -21.51 28.19
C LEU A 233 -26.65 -20.69 27.01
N ILE A 234 -27.91 -20.93 26.63
CA ILE A 234 -28.55 -20.21 25.52
C ILE A 234 -28.65 -18.71 25.83
N LEU A 235 -28.90 -18.34 27.09
CA LEU A 235 -28.96 -16.94 27.52
C LEU A 235 -27.60 -16.24 27.36
N ILE A 236 -26.51 -16.84 27.86
CA ILE A 236 -25.18 -16.24 27.82
C ILE A 236 -24.62 -16.21 26.40
N VAL A 237 -24.75 -17.32 25.67
CA VAL A 237 -24.33 -17.40 24.26
C VAL A 237 -25.17 -16.44 23.42
N GLY A 238 -26.48 -16.37 23.66
CA GLY A 238 -27.38 -15.45 22.99
C GLY A 238 -27.00 -13.98 23.20
N ILE A 239 -26.67 -13.56 24.43
CA ILE A 239 -26.22 -12.18 24.71
C ILE A 239 -24.85 -11.90 24.09
N CYS A 240 -23.90 -12.84 24.15
CA CYS A 240 -22.57 -12.67 23.56
C CYS A 240 -22.62 -12.59 22.03
N VAL A 241 -23.36 -13.49 21.39
CA VAL A 241 -23.54 -13.55 19.93
C VAL A 241 -24.41 -12.40 19.45
N ALA A 242 -25.45 -12.00 20.18
CA ALA A 242 -26.24 -10.81 19.83
C ALA A 242 -25.40 -9.53 19.96
N GLY A 243 -24.61 -9.38 21.03
CA GLY A 243 -23.77 -8.19 21.22
C GLY A 243 -22.67 -8.05 20.16
N THR A 244 -21.91 -9.12 19.89
CA THR A 244 -20.88 -9.11 18.85
C THR A 244 -21.47 -9.14 17.44
N GLY A 245 -22.52 -9.92 17.22
CA GLY A 245 -23.21 -10.04 15.94
C GLY A 245 -23.89 -8.74 15.53
N ILE A 246 -24.58 -8.03 16.43
CA ILE A 246 -25.20 -6.74 16.11
C ILE A 246 -24.14 -5.69 15.78
N LEU A 247 -23.02 -5.62 16.51
CA LEU A 247 -21.92 -4.71 16.16
C LEU A 247 -21.28 -5.05 14.81
N ALA A 248 -21.04 -6.34 14.54
CA ALA A 248 -20.50 -6.80 13.26
C ALA A 248 -21.46 -6.48 12.11
N ILE A 249 -22.75 -6.78 12.27
CA ILE A 249 -23.80 -6.48 11.29
C ILE A 249 -23.92 -4.97 11.06
N LEU A 250 -23.82 -4.14 12.10
CA LEU A 250 -23.84 -2.68 11.94
C LEU A 250 -22.61 -2.16 11.17
N ILE A 251 -21.43 -2.72 11.43
CA ILE A 251 -20.21 -2.40 10.68
C ILE A 251 -20.35 -2.88 9.23
N GLU A 252 -20.80 -4.11 9.02
CA GLU A 252 -21.02 -4.69 7.69
C GLU A 252 -22.05 -3.91 6.88
N ILE A 253 -23.21 -3.57 7.46
CA ILE A 253 -24.23 -2.73 6.80
C ILE A 253 -23.63 -1.39 6.42
N LYS A 254 -22.88 -0.74 7.33
CA LYS A 254 -22.24 0.55 7.05
C LYS A 254 -21.18 0.45 5.97
N VAL A 255 -20.41 -0.64 5.94
CA VAL A 255 -19.42 -0.93 4.88
C VAL A 255 -20.13 -1.20 3.55
N ILE A 256 -21.19 -2.01 3.54
CA ILE A 256 -21.98 -2.34 2.35
C ILE A 256 -22.68 -1.10 1.79
N GLU A 257 -23.22 -0.23 2.65
CA GLU A 257 -23.88 1.01 2.27
C GLU A 257 -22.85 1.99 1.67
N LEU A 258 -21.68 2.14 2.31
CA LEU A 258 -20.54 2.88 1.76
C LEU A 258 -20.10 2.32 0.39
N TYR A 259 -20.08 1.00 0.26
CA TYR A 259 -19.73 0.31 -0.98
C TYR A 259 -20.80 0.50 -2.07
N ARG A 260 -22.07 0.47 -1.71
CA ARG A 260 -23.18 0.58 -2.65
C ARG A 260 -23.34 2.02 -3.17
N GLU A 261 -23.13 3.01 -2.31
CA GLU A 261 -23.27 4.41 -2.66
C GLU A 261 -22.05 4.96 -3.43
N LYS A 262 -20.83 4.44 -3.14
CA LYS A 262 -19.57 4.96 -3.71
C LYS A 262 -18.87 4.00 -4.69
N CYS A 263 -19.07 2.68 -4.60
CA CYS A 263 -18.26 1.67 -5.31
C CYS A 263 -18.97 0.96 -6.48
N TRP A 264 -20.22 1.28 -6.80
CA TRP A 264 -20.89 0.83 -8.04
C TRP A 264 -20.57 1.70 -9.27
N ASP A 265 -19.41 2.36 -9.24
CA ASP A 265 -18.91 3.16 -10.35
C ASP A 265 -18.07 2.28 -11.29
N VAL A 266 -18.23 2.49 -12.60
CA VAL A 266 -17.55 1.71 -13.67
C VAL A 266 -16.03 1.69 -13.46
N ILE A 267 -15.48 2.75 -12.88
CA ILE A 267 -14.06 2.89 -12.55
C ILE A 267 -13.62 1.88 -11.48
N THR A 268 -14.40 1.69 -10.42
CA THR A 268 -14.06 0.71 -9.36
C THR A 268 -14.15 -0.71 -9.90
N LEU A 269 -15.15 -1.00 -10.73
CA LEU A 269 -15.28 -2.31 -11.40
C LEU A 269 -14.06 -2.59 -12.29
N LEU A 270 -13.62 -1.60 -13.08
CA LEU A 270 -12.44 -1.72 -13.93
C LEU A 270 -11.16 -1.94 -13.11
N MET A 271 -11.03 -1.28 -11.95
CA MET A 271 -9.88 -1.45 -11.05
C MET A 271 -9.85 -2.85 -10.42
N ILE A 272 -11.00 -3.39 -10.02
CA ILE A 272 -11.10 -4.77 -9.52
C ILE A 272 -10.70 -5.76 -10.61
N LEU A 273 -11.22 -5.60 -11.83
CA LEU A 273 -10.90 -6.47 -12.97
C LEU A 273 -9.41 -6.43 -13.35
N THR A 274 -8.83 -5.24 -13.44
CA THR A 274 -7.42 -5.07 -13.81
C THR A 274 -6.47 -5.57 -12.73
N SER A 275 -6.74 -5.29 -11.45
CA SER A 275 -5.94 -5.83 -10.34
C SER A 275 -6.04 -7.35 -10.23
N ALA A 276 -7.23 -7.94 -10.45
CA ALA A 276 -7.39 -9.39 -10.52
C ALA A 276 -6.56 -9.97 -11.66
N ALA A 277 -6.60 -9.36 -12.85
CA ALA A 277 -5.80 -9.80 -13.99
C ALA A 277 -4.28 -9.73 -13.72
N VAL A 278 -3.80 -8.68 -13.04
CA VAL A 278 -2.38 -8.54 -12.64
C VAL A 278 -1.98 -9.66 -11.67
N ILE A 279 -2.82 -9.95 -10.66
CA ILE A 279 -2.54 -11.01 -9.69
C ILE A 279 -2.60 -12.39 -10.34
N ILE A 280 -3.49 -12.60 -11.31
CA ILE A 280 -3.56 -13.86 -12.06
C ILE A 280 -2.30 -14.06 -12.90
N TYR A 281 -1.89 -13.04 -13.66
CA TYR A 281 -0.79 -13.15 -14.60
C TYR A 281 0.59 -13.13 -13.93
N PHE A 282 0.77 -12.28 -12.92
CA PHE A 282 2.04 -12.11 -12.22
C PHE A 282 2.07 -12.82 -10.86
N GLY A 283 1.07 -13.63 -10.53
CA GLY A 283 0.90 -14.18 -9.18
C GLY A 283 2.11 -14.97 -8.70
N GLU A 284 2.73 -15.75 -9.58
CA GLU A 284 3.93 -16.52 -9.25
C GLU A 284 5.14 -15.61 -8.95
N ALA A 285 5.33 -14.56 -9.75
CA ALA A 285 6.38 -13.56 -9.55
C ALA A 285 6.16 -12.74 -8.26
N ILE A 286 4.92 -12.33 -8.00
CA ILE A 286 4.53 -11.59 -6.80
C ILE A 286 4.74 -12.45 -5.55
N LYS A 287 4.35 -13.73 -5.59
CA LYS A 287 4.55 -14.66 -4.48
C LYS A 287 6.03 -14.86 -4.18
N LYS A 288 6.87 -14.97 -5.21
CA LYS A 288 8.32 -15.06 -5.04
C LYS A 288 8.92 -13.80 -4.41
N ALA A 289 8.37 -12.63 -4.73
CA ALA A 289 8.89 -11.35 -4.23
C ALA A 289 8.43 -11.01 -2.81
N LEU A 290 7.15 -11.24 -2.49
CA LEU A 290 6.54 -10.77 -1.24
C LEU A 290 6.23 -11.89 -0.24
N SER A 291 6.30 -13.17 -0.65
CA SER A 291 6.02 -14.36 0.19
C SER A 291 4.69 -14.32 0.96
N VAL A 292 3.75 -13.49 0.53
CA VAL A 292 2.41 -13.33 1.12
C VAL A 292 1.36 -13.99 0.23
N ASN A 293 0.26 -14.38 0.87
CA ASN A 293 -0.89 -14.96 0.20
C ASN A 293 -1.46 -13.97 -0.84
N LEU A 294 -1.54 -14.41 -2.09
CA LEU A 294 -2.01 -13.61 -3.23
C LEU A 294 -3.43 -13.09 -3.04
N LEU A 295 -4.31 -13.90 -2.43
CA LEU A 295 -5.70 -13.53 -2.18
C LEU A 295 -5.78 -12.45 -1.08
N LEU A 296 -4.96 -12.59 -0.04
CA LEU A 296 -4.88 -11.57 1.02
C LEU A 296 -4.37 -10.24 0.45
N LEU A 297 -3.33 -10.28 -0.39
CA LEU A 297 -2.79 -9.10 -1.04
C LEU A 297 -3.81 -8.42 -1.94
N PHE A 298 -4.62 -9.20 -2.68
CA PHE A 298 -5.74 -8.67 -3.47
C PHE A 298 -6.75 -7.92 -2.61
N VAL A 299 -7.21 -8.53 -1.51
CA VAL A 299 -8.20 -7.92 -0.61
C VAL A 299 -7.65 -6.65 0.04
N LEU A 300 -6.38 -6.65 0.46
CA LEU A 300 -5.73 -5.46 1.03
C LEU A 300 -5.61 -4.33 0.01
N LEU A 301 -5.23 -4.65 -1.23
CA LEU A 301 -5.12 -3.65 -2.31
C LEU A 301 -6.48 -2.99 -2.58
N GLN A 302 -7.55 -3.81 -2.63
CA GLN A 302 -8.91 -3.31 -2.82
C GLN A 302 -9.39 -2.47 -1.64
N GLY A 303 -9.17 -2.93 -0.41
CA GLY A 303 -9.51 -2.19 0.80
C GLY A 303 -8.79 -0.85 0.88
N ALA A 304 -7.50 -0.81 0.53
CA ALA A 304 -6.71 0.43 0.50
C ALA A 304 -7.21 1.40 -0.58
N TYR A 305 -7.52 0.92 -1.78
CA TYR A 305 -8.07 1.74 -2.87
C TYR A 305 -9.41 2.36 -2.48
N VAL A 306 -10.34 1.54 -1.98
CA VAL A 306 -11.66 2.02 -1.54
C VAL A 306 -11.54 2.99 -0.36
N GLY A 307 -10.70 2.68 0.62
CA GLY A 307 -10.42 3.55 1.75
C GLY A 307 -9.86 4.91 1.33
N LEU A 308 -8.92 4.93 0.39
CA LEU A 308 -8.34 6.17 -0.14
C LEU A 308 -9.39 7.00 -0.90
N ARG A 309 -10.21 6.34 -1.72
CA ARG A 309 -11.28 7.01 -2.47
C ARG A 309 -12.30 7.63 -1.52
N CYS A 310 -12.76 6.90 -0.51
CA CYS A 310 -13.66 7.43 0.51
C CYS A 310 -13.03 8.59 1.30
N TYR A 311 -11.75 8.49 1.64
CA TYR A 311 -11.02 9.57 2.32
C TYR A 311 -10.95 10.84 1.46
N LEU A 312 -10.62 10.72 0.17
CA LEU A 312 -10.55 11.84 -0.76
C LEU A 312 -11.93 12.50 -0.94
N GLU A 313 -12.99 11.71 -1.07
CA GLU A 313 -14.34 12.25 -1.20
C GLU A 313 -14.81 12.97 0.07
N SER A 314 -14.58 12.41 1.27
CA SER A 314 -14.86 13.10 2.52
C SER A 314 -14.00 14.35 2.74
N TYR A 315 -12.77 14.36 2.23
CA TYR A 315 -11.89 15.54 2.27
C TYR A 315 -12.38 16.65 1.34
N LEU A 316 -12.79 16.31 0.12
CA LEU A 316 -13.35 17.26 -0.85
C LEU A 316 -14.68 17.85 -0.37
N GLU A 317 -15.52 17.04 0.27
CA GLU A 317 -16.79 17.49 0.84
C GLU A 317 -16.58 18.49 1.98
N LYS A 318 -15.59 18.26 2.87
CA LYS A 318 -15.21 19.20 3.93
C LYS A 318 -14.61 20.52 3.44
N ARG A 319 -14.07 20.56 2.20
CA ARG A 319 -13.46 21.78 1.63
C ARG A 319 -14.46 22.71 0.95
N ASN A 320 -15.62 22.18 0.58
CA ASN A 320 -16.67 22.91 -0.12
C ASN A 320 -17.72 23.53 0.83
N TYR A 321 -17.54 23.38 2.15
CA TYR A 321 -18.36 24.00 3.20
C TYR A 321 -17.65 25.16 3.88
#